data_AF-A0A653QAP1-F1
#
_entry.id   AF-A0A653QAP1-F1
#
_cell.length_a   1.000
_cell.length_b   1.000
_cell.length_c   1.000
_cell.angle_alpha   90.00
_cell.angle_beta   90.00
_cell.angle_gamma   90.00
#
_symmetry.space_group_name_H-M   'P 1'
#
loop_
_entity.id
_entity.type
_entity.pdbx_description
1 polymer ?
#
loop_
_entity_poly.entity_id
_entity_poly.type
_entity_poly.pdbx_seq_one_letter_code
_entity_poly.pdbx_strand_id
1 'polypeptide(L)' 'MVNLKKKVIGVDVSSKILVMSFLNEEEKPIILNVSNLKKDIEKCFKQWRTEDS' A
#
# COMPACT_ATOMS: atom_id res chain seq x y z
N MET A 1 -4.81 6.66 16.45
CA MET A 1 -3.45 7.11 16.06
C MET A 1 -3.01 6.26 14.89
N VAL A 2 -2.81 6.82 13.70
CA VAL A 2 -2.36 6.07 12.53
C VAL A 2 -0.87 5.79 12.73
N ASN A 3 -0.48 4.52 12.85
CA ASN A 3 0.92 4.15 13.06
C ASN A 3 1.67 4.35 11.73
N LEU A 4 2.20 5.56 11.53
CA LEU A 4 2.91 6.02 10.33
C LEU A 4 4.28 5.33 10.10
N LYS A 5 4.55 4.18 10.75
CA LYS A 5 5.79 3.42 10.55
C LYS A 5 5.91 2.84 9.14
N LYS A 6 4.80 2.57 8.44
CA LYS A 6 4.81 2.21 7.01
C LYS A 6 5.02 3.49 6.19
N LYS A 7 6.27 3.92 6.07
CA LYS A 7 6.65 5.06 5.22
C LYS A 7 6.52 4.62 3.77
N VAL A 8 5.54 5.16 3.05
CA VAL A 8 5.48 5.01 1.59
C VAL A 8 6.71 5.71 1.02
N ILE A 9 7.54 4.95 0.33
CA ILE A 9 8.80 5.42 -0.26
C ILE A 9 8.67 5.69 -1.76
N GLY A 10 7.62 5.17 -2.40
CA GLY A 10 7.34 5.43 -3.81
C GLY A 10 5.91 5.05 -4.20
N VAL A 11 5.36 5.81 -5.13
CA VAL A 11 4.09 5.53 -5.80
C VAL A 11 4.30 5.70 -7.29
N ASP A 12 4.01 4.65 -8.06
CA ASP A 12 3.97 4.69 -9.52
C ASP A 12 2.55 4.37 -10.01
N VAL A 13 2.06 5.16 -10.95
CA VAL A 13 0.67 5.08 -11.43
C VAL A 13 0.68 4.99 -12.95
N SER A 14 0.20 3.86 -13.45
CA SER A 14 -0.12 3.66 -14.85
C SER A 14 -1.63 3.58 -15.06
N SER A 15 -2.08 3.58 -16.31
CA SER A 15 -3.50 3.45 -16.66
C SER A 15 -4.16 2.17 -16.14
N LYS A 16 -3.38 1.16 -15.74
CA LYS A 16 -3.86 -0.16 -15.35
C LYS A 16 -3.41 -0.58 -13.95
N ILE A 17 -2.26 -0.10 -13.49
CA ILE A 17 -1.60 -0.59 -12.27
C ILE A 17 -1.12 0.61 -11.45
N LEU A 18 -1.37 0.54 -10.14
CA LEU A 18 -0.79 1.39 -9.10
C LEU A 18 0.19 0.54 -8.31
N VAL A 19 1.44 0.98 -8.26
CA VAL A 19 2.52 0.34 -7.49
C VAL A 19 2.82 1.20 -6.28
N MET A 20 2.81 0.61 -5.10
CA MET A 20 3.16 1.26 -3.85
C MET A 20 4.33 0.52 -3.22
N SER A 21 5.39 1.25 -2.86
CA SER A 21 6.51 0.69 -2.11
C SER A 21 6.58 1.30 -0.72
N PHE A 22 6.87 0.46 0.28
CA PHE A 22 6.94 0.87 1.68
C PHE A 22 7.97 0.02 2.44
N LEU A 23 8.41 0.53 3.59
CA LEU A 23 9.21 -0.23 4.54
C LEU A 23 8.30 -0.87 5.59
N ASN A 24 8.54 -2.13 5.93
CA ASN A 24 7.90 -2.78 7.07
C ASN A 24 8.61 -2.41 8.38
N GLU A 25 8.16 -2.99 9.50
CA GLU A 25 8.74 -2.71 10.82
C GLU A 25 10.20 -3.18 10.96
N GLU A 26 10.67 -4.06 10.08
CA GLU A 26 12.05 -4.55 10.00
C GLU A 26 12.91 -3.79 8.96
N GLU A 27 12.43 -2.63 8.48
CA GLU A 27 13.05 -1.83 7.42
C GLU A 27 13.28 -2.58 6.09
N LYS A 28 12.54 -3.67 5.86
CA LYS A 28 12.58 -4.39 4.59
C LYS A 28 11.61 -3.74 3.59
N PRO A 29 12.03 -3.56 2.33
CA PRO A 29 11.16 -3.03 1.29
C PRO A 29 10.08 -4.04 0.92
N ILE A 30 8.84 -3.57 0.86
CA ILE A 30 7.68 -4.30 0.35
C ILE A 30 7.16 -3.52 -0.86
N ILE A 31 6.82 -4.25 -1.92
CA ILE A 31 6.23 -3.71 -3.14
C ILE A 31 4.83 -4.30 -3.29
N LEU A 32 3.86 -3.42 -3.51
CA LEU A 32 2.46 -3.78 -3.61
C LEU A 32 1.92 -3.29 -4.95
N ASN A 33 1.49 -4.25 -5.77
CA ASN A 33 0.92 -3.99 -7.09
C ASN A 33 -0.60 -4.16 -7.00
N VAL A 34 -1.32 -3.08 -7.24
CA VAL A 34 -2.78 -3.09 -7.30
C VAL A 34 -3.26 -2.60 -8.65
N SER A 35 -4.39 -3.12 -9.08
CA SER A 35 -5.10 -2.57 -10.23
C SER A 35 -5.47 -1.11 -9.95
N ASN A 36 -5.33 -0.23 -10.95
CA ASN A 36 -5.67 1.19 -10.83
C ASN A 36 -7.19 1.45 -10.90
N LEU A 37 -8.01 0.43 -10.60
CA LEU A 37 -9.44 0.59 -10.42
C LEU A 37 -9.72 1.00 -8.99
N LYS A 38 -10.57 2.03 -8.82
CA LYS A 38 -10.98 2.54 -7.50
C LYS A 38 -11.40 1.43 -6.53
N LYS A 39 -12.16 0.43 -7.00
CA LYS A 39 -12.62 -0.69 -6.15
C LYS A 39 -11.46 -1.53 -5.59
N ASP A 40 -10.45 -1.77 -6.41
CA ASP A 40 -9.29 -2.58 -6.03
C ASP A 40 -8.39 -1.82 -5.05
N ILE A 41 -8.21 -0.52 -5.30
CA ILE A 41 -7.50 0.40 -4.40
C ILE A 41 -8.20 0.48 -3.04
N GLU A 42 -9.53 0.71 -3.02
CA GLU A 42 -10.30 0.77 -1.78
C GLU A 42 -10.29 -0.56 -1.01
N LYS A 43 -10.37 -1.70 -1.72
CA LYS A 43 -10.28 -3.02 -1.10
C LYS A 43 -8.90 -3.24 -0.48
N CYS A 44 -7.84 -2.86 -1.18
CA CYS A 44 -6.47 -2.94 -0.68
C CYS A 44 -6.30 -2.13 0.61
N PHE A 45 -6.73 -0.87 0.63
CA PHE A 45 -6.64 -0.03 1.82
C PHE A 45 -7.52 -0.54 2.98
N LYS A 46 -8.68 -1.15 2.69
CA LYS A 46 -9.51 -1.78 3.73
C LYS A 46 -8.85 -3.00 4.35
N GLN A 47 -8.30 -3.91 3.53
CA GLN A 47 -7.58 -5.09 4.02
C GLN A 47 -6.40 -4.70 4.87
N TRP A 48 -5.65 -3.67 4.46
CA TRP A 48 -4.53 -3.14 5.20
C TRP A 48 -4.95 -2.64 6.59
N ARG A 49 -6.08 -1.94 6.73
CA ARG A 49 -6.57 -1.49 8.05
C ARG A 49 -6.92 -2.65 9.00
N THR A 50 -7.34 -3.79 8.46
CA THR A 50 -7.77 -4.94 9.26
C THR A 50 -6.59 -5.75 9.80
N GLU A 51 -5.43 -5.71 9.14
CA GLU A 51 -4.22 -6.40 9.60
C GLU A 51 -3.51 -5.69 10.78
N ASP A 52 -3.91 -4.46 11.11
CA ASP A 52 -3.39 -3.69 12.25
C ASP A 52 -4.31 -3.76 13.51
N SER A 53 -5.30 -4.67 13.57
CA SER A 53 -6.23 -4.86 14.71
C SER A 53 -6.02 -6.17 15.47
#